data_AF-A0A9X2Y1A0-F1
#
_entry.id   AF-A0A9X2Y1A0-F1
#
_cell.length_a   1.000
_cell.length_b   1.000
_cell.length_c   1.000
_cell.angle_alpha   90.00
_cell.angle_beta   90.00
_cell.angle_gamma   90.00
#
_symmetry.space_group_name_H-M   'P 1'
#
loop_
_entity.id
_entity.type
_entity.pdbx_description
1 polymer ?
#
loop_
_entity_poly.entity_id
_entity_poly.type
_entity_poly.pdbx_seq_one_letter_code
_entity_poly.pdbx_strand_id
1 'polypeptide(L)'
;MKLSIQKEIARYKEWRKGVLMLSLPELLLLTVVSGLFIIVLYVCTKSTKGALSITALKNYLNDLQIKFKSPLTINAETERSALEILLNDVKTSCDRKVISSNIDLEGMFDKTCKQIKSITESKEVGTRSSWQKLKDLSSGFNEFYFLNINRTGIAI
;
A
#
# COMPACT_ATOMS: atom_id res chain seq x y z
N MET A 1 -59.66 5.32 -7.79
CA MET A 1 -58.50 6.04 -7.20
C MET A 1 -58.34 5.80 -5.70
N LYS A 2 -59.36 6.01 -4.84
CA LYS A 2 -59.28 5.78 -3.37
C LYS A 2 -58.91 4.35 -2.94
N LEU A 3 -59.33 3.32 -3.69
CA LEU A 3 -59.03 1.92 -3.38
C LEU A 3 -57.55 1.55 -3.53
N SER A 4 -56.83 2.22 -4.43
CA SER A 4 -55.40 1.99 -4.69
C SER A 4 -54.55 2.49 -3.51
N ILE A 5 -54.89 3.68 -3.00
CA ILE A 5 -54.19 4.33 -1.88
C ILE A 5 -54.37 3.52 -0.60
N GLN A 6 -55.57 2.98 -0.34
CA GLN A 6 -55.85 2.15 0.84
C GLN A 6 -55.03 0.85 0.84
N LYS A 7 -54.85 0.20 -0.33
CA LYS A 7 -54.01 -0.99 -0.45
C LYS A 7 -52.52 -0.70 -0.22
N GLU A 8 -52.02 0.44 -0.69
CA GLU A 8 -50.62 0.84 -0.45
C GLU A 8 -50.35 1.17 1.02
N ILE A 9 -51.27 1.85 1.70
CA ILE A 9 -51.15 2.15 3.13
C ILE A 9 -51.14 0.86 3.96
N ALA A 10 -52.01 -0.12 3.63
CA ALA A 10 -52.03 -1.41 4.30
C ALA A 10 -50.71 -2.18 4.12
N ARG A 11 -50.17 -2.19 2.90
CA ARG A 11 -48.88 -2.83 2.57
C ARG A 11 -47.70 -2.19 3.32
N TYR A 12 -47.67 -0.86 3.40
CA TYR A 12 -46.66 -0.14 4.18
C TYR A 12 -46.75 -0.43 5.68
N LYS A 13 -47.98 -0.55 6.21
CA LYS A 13 -48.23 -0.84 7.63
C LYS A 13 -47.81 -2.27 8.02
N GLU A 14 -48.03 -3.25 7.13
CA GLU A 14 -47.51 -4.62 7.31
C GLU A 14 -46.00 -4.69 7.22
N TRP A 15 -45.39 -4.02 6.23
CA TRP A 15 -43.92 -3.96 6.11
C TRP A 15 -43.27 -3.34 7.36
N ARG A 16 -43.84 -2.23 7.85
CA ARG A 16 -43.37 -1.57 9.08
C ARG A 16 -43.51 -2.49 10.32
N LYS A 17 -44.57 -3.31 10.40
CA LYS A 17 -44.74 -4.29 11.47
C LYS A 17 -43.70 -5.40 11.41
N GLY A 18 -43.37 -5.90 10.23
CA GLY A 18 -42.32 -6.92 10.05
C GLY A 18 -40.94 -6.41 10.46
N VAL A 19 -40.61 -5.16 10.12
CA VAL A 19 -39.34 -4.52 10.54
C VAL A 19 -39.31 -4.20 12.04
N LEU A 20 -40.46 -3.84 12.63
CA LEU A 20 -40.60 -3.60 14.09
C LEU A 20 -40.70 -4.89 14.93
N MET A 21 -40.90 -6.05 14.30
CA MET A 21 -40.92 -7.37 14.96
C MET A 21 -39.55 -8.03 15.05
N LEU A 22 -38.48 -7.36 14.59
CA LEU A 22 -37.13 -7.77 14.94
C LEU A 22 -36.94 -7.57 16.43
N SER A 23 -36.81 -8.68 17.15
CA SER A 23 -36.48 -8.71 18.55
C SER A 23 -35.11 -8.04 18.77
N LEU A 24 -34.92 -7.43 19.95
CA LEU A 24 -33.65 -6.77 20.31
C LEU A 24 -32.41 -7.64 20.00
N PRO A 25 -32.41 -8.98 20.23
CA PRO A 25 -31.31 -9.85 19.85
C PRO A 25 -31.02 -9.91 18.35
N GLU A 26 -32.03 -9.88 17.49
CA GLU A 26 -31.86 -9.95 16.03
C GLU A 26 -31.27 -8.65 15.47
N LEU A 27 -31.69 -7.49 16.00
CA LEU A 27 -31.07 -6.20 15.71
C LEU A 27 -29.60 -6.13 16.14
N LEU A 28 -29.29 -6.70 17.31
CA LEU A 28 -27.92 -6.78 17.83
C LEU A 28 -27.08 -7.70 16.94
N LEU A 29 -27.61 -8.87 16.55
CA LEU A 29 -26.96 -9.80 15.63
C LEU A 29 -26.69 -9.14 14.28
N LEU A 30 -27.66 -8.43 13.71
CA LEU A 30 -27.53 -7.76 12.41
C LEU A 30 -26.46 -6.67 12.45
N THR A 31 -26.36 -5.94 13.57
CA THR A 31 -25.31 -4.94 13.81
C THR A 31 -23.92 -5.58 13.89
N VAL A 32 -23.78 -6.68 14.64
CA VAL A 32 -22.51 -7.41 14.77
C VAL A 32 -22.07 -8.00 13.43
N VAL A 33 -22.98 -8.65 12.71
CA VAL A 33 -22.71 -9.24 11.39
C VAL A 33 -22.29 -8.15 10.40
N SER A 34 -23.00 -7.03 10.38
CA SER A 34 -22.65 -5.90 9.49
C SER A 34 -21.27 -5.32 9.85
N GLY A 35 -20.98 -5.15 11.15
CA GLY A 35 -19.68 -4.70 11.61
C GLY A 35 -18.54 -5.64 11.21
N LEU A 36 -18.74 -6.95 11.37
CA LEU A 36 -17.78 -7.96 10.92
C LEU A 36 -17.57 -7.91 9.39
N PHE A 37 -18.64 -7.73 8.62
CA PHE A 37 -18.55 -7.62 7.17
C PHE A 37 -17.71 -6.41 6.74
N ILE A 38 -17.89 -5.27 7.38
CA ILE A 38 -17.09 -4.05 7.13
C ILE A 38 -15.62 -4.29 7.46
N ILE A 39 -15.32 -4.93 8.60
CA ILE A 39 -13.94 -5.26 9.00
C ILE A 39 -13.29 -6.20 7.98
N VAL A 40 -14.00 -7.25 7.55
CA VAL A 40 -13.49 -8.19 6.55
C VAL A 40 -13.21 -7.48 5.23
N LEU A 41 -14.16 -6.68 4.72
CA LEU A 41 -13.95 -5.90 3.50
C LEU A 41 -12.77 -4.94 3.62
N TYR A 42 -12.62 -4.27 4.76
CA TYR A 42 -11.50 -3.39 5.03
C TYR A 42 -10.17 -4.15 5.02
N VAL A 43 -10.08 -5.29 5.71
CA VAL A 43 -8.87 -6.13 5.74
C VAL A 43 -8.55 -6.69 4.36
N CYS A 44 -9.54 -7.19 3.62
CA CYS A 44 -9.34 -7.71 2.27
C CYS A 44 -8.86 -6.62 1.31
N THR A 45 -9.50 -5.44 1.31
CA THR A 45 -9.09 -4.33 0.43
C THR A 45 -7.70 -3.82 0.77
N LYS A 46 -7.36 -3.69 2.06
CA LYS A 46 -6.00 -3.30 2.50
C LYS A 46 -4.96 -4.34 2.07
N SER A 47 -5.24 -5.62 2.26
CA SER A 47 -4.33 -6.72 1.89
C SER A 47 -4.06 -6.76 0.38
N THR A 48 -5.11 -6.59 -0.45
CA THR A 48 -4.97 -6.56 -1.91
C THR A 48 -4.21 -5.33 -2.40
N LYS A 49 -4.52 -4.14 -1.88
CA LYS A 49 -3.80 -2.90 -2.23
C LYS A 49 -2.33 -2.97 -1.83
N GLY A 50 -2.03 -3.52 -0.67
CA GLY A 50 -0.66 -3.72 -0.20
C GLY A 50 0.15 -4.60 -1.15
N ALA A 51 -0.35 -5.79 -1.48
CA ALA A 51 0.33 -6.71 -2.40
C ALA A 51 0.56 -6.11 -3.79
N LEU A 52 -0.42 -5.38 -4.33
CA LEU A 52 -0.30 -4.68 -5.61
C LEU A 52 0.78 -3.59 -5.57
N SER A 53 0.80 -2.78 -4.50
CA SER A 53 1.80 -1.70 -4.35
C SER A 53 3.23 -2.25 -4.25
N ILE A 54 3.45 -3.35 -3.52
CA ILE A 54 4.75 -4.02 -3.44
C ILE A 54 5.16 -4.56 -4.81
N THR A 55 4.22 -5.15 -5.55
CA THR A 55 4.50 -5.69 -6.89
C THR A 55 4.89 -4.57 -7.86
N ALA A 56 4.17 -3.44 -7.84
CA ALA A 56 4.50 -2.28 -8.65
C ALA A 56 5.91 -1.73 -8.33
N LEU A 57 6.25 -1.66 -7.04
CA LEU A 57 7.59 -1.24 -6.61
C LEU A 57 8.67 -2.23 -7.06
N LYS A 58 8.46 -3.55 -6.93
CA LYS A 58 9.41 -4.57 -7.42
C LYS A 58 9.64 -4.45 -8.93
N ASN A 59 8.56 -4.29 -9.70
CA ASN A 59 8.66 -4.12 -11.15
C ASN A 59 9.46 -2.87 -11.51
N TYR A 60 9.17 -1.75 -10.85
CA TYR A 60 9.90 -0.50 -11.05
C TYR A 60 11.41 -0.65 -10.71
N LEU A 61 11.74 -1.30 -9.59
CA LEU A 61 13.13 -1.54 -9.22
C LEU A 61 13.85 -2.43 -10.24
N ASN A 62 13.18 -3.46 -10.75
CA ASN A 62 13.72 -4.31 -11.79
C ASN A 62 13.99 -3.52 -13.09
N ASP A 63 13.03 -2.70 -13.52
CA ASP A 63 13.19 -1.84 -14.69
C ASP A 63 14.34 -0.84 -14.51
N LEU A 64 14.47 -0.27 -13.30
CA LEU A 64 15.57 0.63 -12.97
C LEU A 64 16.93 -0.08 -13.03
N GLN A 65 17.03 -1.31 -12.52
CA GLN A 65 18.24 -2.13 -12.63
C GLN A 65 18.59 -2.46 -14.09
N ILE A 66 17.59 -2.69 -14.94
CA ILE A 66 17.78 -2.89 -16.38
C ILE A 66 18.29 -1.59 -17.01
N LYS A 67 17.68 -0.44 -16.68
CA LYS A 67 18.13 0.88 -17.16
C LYS A 67 19.59 1.15 -16.77
N PHE A 68 20.02 0.81 -15.56
CA PHE A 68 21.43 0.98 -15.14
C PHE A 68 22.43 0.16 -15.97
N LYS A 69 22.00 -0.94 -16.58
CA LYS A 69 22.83 -1.77 -17.48
C LYS A 69 22.74 -1.34 -18.95
N SER A 70 21.75 -0.50 -19.28
CA SER A 70 21.50 -0.02 -20.63
C SER A 70 22.34 1.24 -20.91
N PRO A 71 22.74 1.50 -22.16
CA PRO A 71 23.41 2.76 -22.54
C PRO A 71 22.51 4.00 -22.47
N LEU A 72 21.27 3.88 -22.00
CA LEU A 72 20.32 4.98 -21.87
C LEU A 72 20.74 5.97 -20.78
N THR A 73 20.65 7.26 -21.10
CA THR A 73 20.84 8.33 -20.11
C THR A 73 19.67 8.34 -19.13
N ILE A 74 19.97 8.06 -17.86
CA ILE A 74 18.97 8.09 -16.78
C ILE A 74 18.86 9.50 -16.21
N ASN A 75 17.64 10.03 -16.16
CA ASN A 75 17.33 11.28 -15.47
C ASN A 75 17.02 11.00 -14.00
N ALA A 76 17.98 11.29 -13.12
CA ALA A 76 17.85 11.03 -11.68
C ALA A 76 16.66 11.76 -11.02
N GLU A 77 16.26 12.93 -11.51
CA GLU A 77 15.15 13.68 -10.92
C GLU A 77 13.79 13.04 -11.26
N THR A 78 13.65 12.55 -12.49
CA THR A 78 12.47 11.80 -12.93
C THR A 78 12.36 10.49 -12.16
N GLU A 79 13.45 9.72 -12.07
CA GLU A 79 13.44 8.46 -11.33
C GLU A 79 13.24 8.68 -9.83
N ARG A 80 13.79 9.76 -9.25
CA ARG A 80 13.52 10.14 -7.85
C ARG A 80 12.04 10.37 -7.61
N SER A 81 11.39 11.15 -8.47
CA SER A 81 9.97 11.49 -8.31
C SER A 81 9.08 10.25 -8.47
N ALA A 82 9.38 9.38 -9.44
CA ALA A 82 8.66 8.13 -9.64
C ALA A 82 8.83 7.18 -8.44
N LEU A 83 10.07 7.02 -7.94
CA LEU A 83 10.36 6.20 -6.78
C LEU A 83 9.64 6.74 -5.53
N GLU A 84 9.63 8.05 -5.30
CA GLU A 84 8.97 8.67 -4.16
C GLU A 84 7.46 8.37 -4.11
N ILE A 85 6.78 8.44 -5.25
CA ILE A 85 5.35 8.08 -5.37
C ILE A 85 5.14 6.63 -4.96
N LEU A 86 5.90 5.71 -5.55
CA LEU A 86 5.77 4.27 -5.27
C LEU A 86 6.10 3.93 -3.80
N LEU A 87 7.12 4.58 -3.23
CA LEU A 87 7.46 4.42 -1.83
C LEU A 87 6.33 4.90 -0.92
N ASN A 88 5.70 6.03 -1.24
CA ASN A 88 4.58 6.54 -0.45
C ASN A 88 3.33 5.65 -0.58
N ASP A 89 3.06 5.11 -1.76
CA ASP A 89 1.97 4.14 -1.96
C ASP A 89 2.18 2.88 -1.13
N VAL A 90 3.41 2.34 -1.09
CA VAL A 90 3.74 1.19 -0.25
C VAL A 90 3.61 1.54 1.23
N LYS A 91 4.11 2.70 1.68
CA LYS A 91 4.01 3.16 3.08
C LYS A 91 2.56 3.31 3.54
N THR A 92 1.68 3.77 2.68
CA THR A 92 0.27 4.03 3.01
C THR A 92 -0.61 2.78 2.88
N SER A 93 -0.26 1.88 1.97
CA SER A 93 -1.06 0.68 1.68
C SER A 93 -0.61 -0.57 2.43
N CYS A 94 0.63 -0.62 2.92
CA CYS A 94 1.19 -1.78 3.61
C CYS A 94 1.51 -1.50 5.08
N ASP A 95 1.27 -2.49 5.93
CA ASP A 95 1.79 -2.46 7.30
C ASP A 95 3.30 -2.67 7.32
N ARG A 96 3.99 -1.98 8.25
CA ARG A 96 5.46 -2.02 8.38
C ARG A 96 6.01 -3.44 8.41
N LYS A 97 5.36 -4.35 9.14
CA LYS A 97 5.77 -5.76 9.27
C LYS A 97 5.82 -6.47 7.92
N VAL A 98 4.83 -6.22 7.05
CA VAL A 98 4.73 -6.83 5.71
C VAL A 98 5.85 -6.34 4.80
N ILE A 99 6.20 -5.05 4.89
CA ILE A 99 7.31 -4.48 4.13
C ILE A 99 8.62 -5.11 4.61
N SER A 100 8.88 -5.06 5.92
CA SER A 100 10.14 -5.52 6.50
C SER A 100 10.39 -7.02 6.39
N SER A 101 9.35 -7.84 6.35
CA SER A 101 9.50 -9.29 6.20
C SER A 101 9.65 -9.74 4.74
N ASN A 102 9.64 -8.82 3.78
CA ASN A 102 9.70 -9.14 2.36
C ASN A 102 11.16 -9.23 1.88
N ILE A 103 11.76 -10.41 2.04
CA ILE A 103 13.18 -10.69 1.72
C ILE A 103 13.52 -10.36 0.25
N ASP A 104 12.59 -10.65 -0.67
CA ASP A 104 12.80 -10.32 -2.08
C ASP A 104 12.89 -8.81 -2.31
N LEU A 105 12.01 -8.03 -1.67
CA LEU A 105 12.00 -6.58 -1.77
C LEU A 105 13.27 -5.99 -1.15
N GLU A 106 13.69 -6.50 0.01
CA GLU A 106 14.96 -6.15 0.66
C GLU A 106 16.14 -6.37 -0.29
N GLY A 107 16.24 -7.58 -0.87
CA GLY A 107 17.33 -7.93 -1.78
C GLY A 107 17.33 -7.07 -3.06
N MET A 108 16.16 -6.69 -3.57
CA MET A 108 16.05 -5.75 -4.69
C MET A 108 16.50 -4.34 -4.30
N PHE A 109 16.08 -3.84 -3.13
CA PHE A 109 16.49 -2.52 -2.64
C PHE A 109 17.98 -2.43 -2.37
N ASP A 110 18.58 -3.41 -1.70
CA ASP A 110 20.01 -3.41 -1.39
C ASP A 110 20.86 -3.35 -2.67
N LYS A 111 20.50 -4.16 -3.69
CA LYS A 111 21.14 -4.13 -5.01
C LYS A 111 20.99 -2.77 -5.68
N THR A 112 19.76 -2.25 -5.73
CA THR A 112 19.47 -0.95 -6.35
C THR A 112 20.19 0.20 -5.64
N CYS A 113 20.22 0.21 -4.30
CA CYS A 113 20.92 1.22 -3.51
C CYS A 113 22.42 1.21 -3.77
N LYS A 114 23.04 0.02 -3.83
CA LYS A 114 24.47 -0.12 -4.17
C LYS A 114 24.78 0.44 -5.55
N GLN A 115 23.93 0.17 -6.54
CA GLN A 115 24.09 0.71 -7.89
C GLN A 115 23.92 2.23 -7.93
N ILE A 116 22.87 2.78 -7.31
CA ILE A 116 22.65 4.23 -7.22
C ILE A 116 23.83 4.91 -6.53
N LYS A 117 24.34 4.34 -5.44
CA LYS A 117 25.52 4.87 -4.72
C LYS A 117 26.75 4.91 -5.63
N SER A 118 27.06 3.82 -6.31
CA SER A 118 28.20 3.73 -7.24
C SER A 118 28.08 4.74 -8.40
N ILE A 119 26.88 4.91 -8.96
CA ILE A 119 26.63 5.91 -10.00
C ILE A 119 26.81 7.33 -9.44
N THR A 120 26.25 7.61 -8.27
CA THR A 120 26.36 8.93 -7.64
C THR A 120 27.82 9.33 -7.40
N GLU A 121 28.67 8.37 -6.99
CA GLU A 121 30.09 8.58 -6.74
C GLU A 121 30.91 8.81 -8.03
N SER A 122 30.43 8.32 -9.18
CA SER A 122 31.09 8.47 -10.48
C SER A 122 30.61 9.67 -11.32
N LYS A 123 29.57 10.38 -10.87
CA LYS A 123 28.99 11.52 -11.62
C LYS A 123 29.66 12.86 -11.28
N GLU A 124 29.79 13.70 -12.31
CA GLU A 124 30.30 15.07 -12.19
C GLU A 124 29.41 15.94 -11.28
N VAL A 125 30.04 16.93 -10.65
CA VAL A 125 29.46 17.77 -9.57
C VAL A 125 28.11 18.38 -9.95
N GLY A 126 27.89 18.76 -11.21
CA GLY A 126 26.65 19.39 -11.68
C GLY A 126 25.42 18.46 -11.71
N THR A 127 25.60 17.17 -11.96
CA THR A 127 24.50 16.17 -11.93
C THR A 127 24.42 15.41 -10.61
N ARG A 128 25.47 15.52 -9.79
CA ARG A 128 25.62 14.83 -8.51
C ARG A 128 24.51 15.15 -7.51
N SER A 129 23.91 16.34 -7.55
CA SER A 129 22.86 16.75 -6.62
C SER A 129 21.57 15.93 -6.75
N SER A 130 21.07 15.72 -7.99
CA SER A 130 19.87 14.90 -8.21
C SER A 130 20.12 13.41 -7.94
N TRP A 131 21.30 12.91 -8.28
CA TRP A 131 21.72 11.54 -7.93
C TRP A 131 21.84 11.35 -6.42
N GLN A 132 22.36 12.35 -5.70
CA GLN A 132 22.45 12.32 -4.25
C GLN A 132 21.06 12.28 -3.60
N LYS A 133 20.10 13.08 -4.08
CA LYS A 133 18.70 13.01 -3.60
C LYS A 133 18.07 11.63 -3.82
N LEU A 134 18.30 11.04 -5.00
CA LEU A 134 17.81 9.68 -5.31
C LEU A 134 18.45 8.63 -4.39
N LYS A 135 19.76 8.76 -4.13
CA LYS A 135 20.48 7.92 -3.17
C LYS A 135 19.91 8.06 -1.76
N ASP A 136 19.68 9.27 -1.29
CA ASP A 136 19.18 9.52 0.07
C ASP A 136 17.75 8.99 0.23
N LEU A 137 16.90 9.17 -0.77
CA LEU A 137 15.53 8.63 -0.80
C LEU A 137 15.53 7.09 -0.71
N SER A 138 16.31 6.42 -1.57
CA SER A 138 16.37 4.96 -1.62
C SER A 138 17.03 4.36 -0.37
N SER A 139 18.14 4.95 0.09
CA SER A 139 18.86 4.50 1.28
C SER A 139 18.03 4.72 2.55
N GLY A 140 17.36 5.87 2.67
CA GLY A 140 16.50 6.16 3.82
C GLY A 140 15.32 5.20 3.94
N PHE A 141 14.72 4.79 2.82
CA PHE A 141 13.70 3.73 2.83
C PHE A 141 14.30 2.38 3.26
N ASN A 142 15.45 2.00 2.68
CA ASN A 142 16.12 0.75 2.99
C ASN A 142 16.51 0.64 4.48
N GLU A 143 17.01 1.73 5.05
CA GLU A 143 17.39 1.81 6.47
C GLU A 143 16.18 1.68 7.40
N PHE A 144 15.09 2.38 7.09
CA PHE A 144 13.91 2.40 7.95
C PHE A 144 13.18 1.04 8.01
N TYR A 145 13.11 0.33 6.89
CA TYR A 145 12.33 -0.89 6.75
C TYR A 145 13.13 -2.20 6.85
N PHE A 146 14.42 -2.21 6.51
CA PHE A 146 15.19 -3.46 6.45
C PHE A 146 16.37 -3.48 7.43
N LEU A 147 17.19 -2.42 7.49
CA LEU A 147 18.40 -2.43 8.32
C LEU A 147 18.13 -2.26 9.83
N ASN A 148 17.05 -1.59 10.22
CA ASN A 148 16.74 -1.34 11.63
C ASN A 148 16.15 -2.55 12.39
N ILE A 149 15.69 -3.59 11.68
CA ILE A 149 15.04 -4.76 12.30
C ILE A 149 16.05 -5.86 12.61
N ASN A 150 17.12 -5.98 11.83
CA ASN A 150 18.21 -6.93 12.11
C ASN A 150 19.09 -6.56 13.32
N ARG A 151 18.93 -5.36 13.92
CA ARG A 151 19.63 -4.95 15.14
C ARG A 151 18.79 -5.04 16.42
N THR A 152 17.48 -5.25 16.30
CA THR A 152 16.61 -5.48 17.44
C THR A 152 16.10 -6.91 17.37
N GLY A 153 16.92 -7.83 17.87
CA GLY A 153 16.44 -9.15 18.29
C GLY A 153 15.42 -8.99 19.41
N ILE A 154 14.22 -8.54 19.07
CA ILE A 154 13.08 -8.52 19.97
C ILE A 154 12.18 -9.65 19.50
N ALA A 155 12.40 -10.79 20.16
CA ALA A 155 11.37 -11.78 20.34
C ALA A 155 10.12 -11.07 20.90
N ILE A 156 9.01 -11.15 20.16
CA ILE A 156 7.66 -11.08 20.71
C ILE A 156 6.94 -12.30 20.18
#